data_AF-A0A921L724-F1
#
_entry.id   AF-A0A921L724-F1
#
_cell.length_a   1.000
_cell.length_b   1.000
_cell.length_c   1.000
_cell.angle_alpha   90.00
_cell.angle_beta   90.00
_cell.angle_gamma   90.00
#
_symmetry.space_group_name_H-M   'P 1'
#
loop_
_entity.id
_entity.type
_entity.pdbx_description
1 polymer ?
#
loop_
_entity_poly.entity_id
_entity_poly.type
_entity_poly.pdbx_seq_one_letter_code
_entity_poly.pdbx_strand_id
1 'polypeptide(L)'
;MLNINELDSDITKIKDVSRIERMIKMENEIFEDMYRLMLYDDSRSNKENNNVVKAYLTSQIKALNHLQKLLDKHKPAFDELEKTRQEKKKEADREKKQNEDVKSKNDTDKNDEMNLFDENETECVK
;
A
#
# COMPACT_ATOMS: atom_id res chain seq x y z
N MET A 1 19.44 8.62 6.14
CA MET A 1 19.41 8.56 4.67
C MET A 1 19.37 7.10 4.24
N LEU A 2 18.95 6.80 3.01
CA LEU A 2 18.97 5.45 2.46
C LEU A 2 20.42 4.93 2.42
N ASN A 3 20.73 3.83 3.09
CA ASN A 3 22.01 3.14 2.96
C ASN A 3 21.87 2.02 1.93
N ILE A 4 22.31 2.27 0.70
CA ILE A 4 22.19 1.30 -0.40
C ILE A 4 22.99 0.01 -0.17
N ASN A 5 24.00 0.03 0.70
CA ASN A 5 24.85 -1.12 0.99
C ASN A 5 24.21 -2.12 1.98
N GLU A 6 23.15 -1.71 2.67
CA GLU A 6 22.40 -2.56 3.62
C GLU A 6 21.15 -3.20 2.99
N LEU A 7 20.86 -2.88 1.72
CA LEU A 7 19.73 -3.46 1.00
C LEU A 7 20.16 -4.78 0.34
N ASP A 8 19.34 -5.80 0.49
CA ASP A 8 19.44 -7.03 -0.29
C ASP A 8 18.47 -7.04 -1.48
N SER A 9 18.59 -8.07 -2.32
CA SER A 9 17.79 -8.25 -3.54
C SER A 9 16.42 -8.87 -3.30
N ASP A 10 15.94 -8.95 -2.05
CA ASP A 10 14.66 -9.58 -1.73
C ASP A 10 13.47 -8.74 -2.24
N ILE A 11 12.96 -9.13 -3.41
CA ILE A 11 11.83 -8.49 -4.08
C ILE A 11 10.54 -8.51 -3.24
N THR A 12 10.41 -9.46 -2.30
CA THR A 12 9.21 -9.56 -1.44
C THR A 12 9.08 -8.39 -0.48
N LYS A 13 10.18 -7.66 -0.22
CA LYS A 13 10.20 -6.44 0.59
C LYS A 13 9.59 -5.23 -0.13
N ILE A 14 9.37 -5.28 -1.44
CA ILE A 14 8.64 -4.24 -2.19
C ILE A 14 7.15 -4.33 -1.86
N LYS A 15 6.69 -3.47 -0.95
CA LYS A 15 5.31 -3.51 -0.43
C LYS A 15 4.24 -3.15 -1.46
N ASP A 16 4.54 -2.20 -2.35
CA ASP A 16 3.58 -1.68 -3.32
C ASP A 16 4.32 -1.26 -4.61
N VAL A 17 4.17 -2.05 -5.66
CA VAL A 17 4.75 -1.79 -6.99
C VAL A 17 4.04 -0.62 -7.67
N SER A 18 2.72 -0.50 -7.46
CA SER A 18 1.92 0.58 -8.03
C SER A 18 2.35 1.96 -7.51
N ARG A 19 3.00 2.02 -6.33
CA ARG A 19 3.63 3.24 -5.84
C ARG A 19 4.79 3.70 -6.73
N ILE A 20 5.57 2.76 -7.28
CA ILE A 20 6.70 3.07 -8.16
C ILE A 20 6.15 3.60 -9.50
N GLU A 21 5.12 2.96 -10.04
CA GLU A 21 4.44 3.41 -11.27
C GLU A 21 3.85 4.82 -11.10
N ARG A 22 3.17 5.09 -9.97
CA ARG A 22 2.65 6.43 -9.66
C ARG A 22 3.77 7.46 -9.54
N MET A 23 4.90 7.11 -8.92
CA MET A 23 6.05 8.00 -8.81
C MET A 23 6.60 8.36 -10.20
N ILE A 24 6.78 7.39 -11.09
CA ILE A 24 7.24 7.64 -12.47
C ILE A 24 6.30 8.62 -13.18
N LYS A 25 4.98 8.43 -13.05
CA LYS A 25 4.00 9.33 -13.66
C LYS A 25 4.11 10.76 -13.12
N MET A 26 4.12 10.91 -11.79
CA MET A 26 4.20 12.23 -11.15
C MET A 26 5.51 12.95 -11.46
N GLU A 27 6.64 12.24 -11.46
CA GLU A 27 7.92 12.87 -11.80
C GLU A 27 7.94 13.36 -13.25
N ASN A 28 7.35 12.63 -14.20
CA ASN A 28 7.24 13.10 -15.58
C ASN A 28 6.41 14.40 -15.71
N GLU A 29 5.29 14.49 -14.99
CA GLU A 29 4.45 15.72 -14.96
C GLU A 29 5.24 16.90 -14.40
N ILE A 30 5.97 16.70 -13.30
CA ILE A 30 6.81 17.73 -12.68
C ILE A 30 7.96 18.14 -13.61
N PHE A 31 8.59 17.19 -14.32
CA PHE A 31 9.67 17.50 -15.26
C PHE A 31 9.18 18.31 -16.44
N GLU A 32 7.94 18.08 -16.90
CA GLU A 32 7.32 18.91 -17.92
C GLU A 32 7.17 20.36 -17.45
N ASP A 33 6.64 20.57 -16.24
CA ASP A 33 6.47 21.90 -15.66
C ASP A 33 7.82 22.62 -15.46
N MET A 34 8.84 21.91 -14.97
CA MET A 34 10.20 22.43 -14.84
C MET A 34 10.79 22.82 -16.20
N TYR A 35 10.59 21.99 -17.23
CA TYR A 35 11.07 22.29 -18.57
C TYR A 35 10.36 23.50 -19.18
N ARG A 36 9.04 23.63 -18.97
CA ARG A 36 8.27 24.81 -19.40
C ARG A 36 8.77 26.09 -18.71
N LEU A 37 9.08 26.04 -17.41
CA LEU A 37 9.66 27.17 -16.69
C LEU A 37 11.03 27.55 -17.26
N MET A 38 11.87 26.57 -17.57
CA MET A 38 13.17 26.79 -18.20
C MET A 38 13.03 27.46 -19.57
N LEU A 39 12.13 26.96 -20.42
CA LEU A 39 11.83 27.56 -21.72
C LEU A 39 11.29 29.00 -21.60
N TYR A 40 10.45 29.24 -20.59
CA TYR A 40 9.95 30.56 -20.29
C TYR A 40 11.09 31.52 -19.93
N ASP A 41 12.02 31.10 -19.07
CA ASP A 41 13.19 31.91 -18.70
C ASP A 41 14.12 32.17 -19.90
N ASP A 42 14.40 31.16 -20.72
CA ASP A 42 15.23 31.27 -21.92
C ASP A 42 14.70 32.30 -22.94
N SER A 43 13.38 32.59 -22.91
CA SER A 43 12.72 33.60 -23.74
C SER A 43 12.88 35.04 -23.23
N ARG A 44 13.44 35.24 -22.02
CA ARG A 44 13.59 36.55 -21.38
C ARG A 44 14.95 37.17 -21.70
N SER A 45 15.01 38.50 -21.71
CA SER A 45 16.24 39.25 -21.92
C SER A 45 17.24 39.14 -20.77
N ASN A 46 16.75 38.82 -19.57
CA ASN A 46 17.51 38.68 -18.32
C ASN A 46 17.56 37.22 -17.83
N LYS A 47 17.56 36.26 -18.76
CA LYS A 47 17.55 34.83 -18.44
C LYS A 47 18.69 34.41 -17.52
N GLU A 48 18.42 33.41 -16.70
CA GLU A 48 19.39 32.77 -15.84
C GLU A 48 20.20 31.70 -16.58
N ASN A 49 21.25 31.18 -15.93
CA ASN A 49 21.99 30.04 -16.46
C ASN A 49 21.26 28.72 -16.15
N ASN A 50 20.45 28.26 -17.09
CA ASN A 50 19.64 27.05 -16.97
C ASN A 50 20.39 25.72 -17.18
N ASN A 51 21.72 25.72 -17.33
CA ASN A 51 22.48 24.50 -17.62
C ASN A 51 22.34 23.42 -16.53
N VAL A 52 22.28 23.83 -15.27
CA VAL A 52 22.12 22.89 -14.14
C VAL A 52 20.76 22.22 -14.17
N VAL A 53 19.69 23.00 -14.39
CA VAL A 53 18.32 22.49 -14.50
C VAL A 53 18.20 21.53 -15.68
N LYS A 54 18.77 21.89 -16.84
CA LYS A 54 18.79 21.04 -18.03
C LYS A 54 19.54 19.72 -17.79
N ALA A 55 20.68 19.76 -17.12
CA ALA A 55 21.45 18.57 -16.78
C ALA A 55 20.67 17.64 -15.83
N TYR A 56 20.06 18.22 -14.80
CA TYR A 56 19.20 17.50 -13.85
C TYR A 56 18.03 16.80 -14.56
N LEU A 57 17.25 17.55 -15.36
CA LEU A 57 16.11 16.97 -16.10
C LEU A 57 16.57 15.85 -17.02
N THR A 58 17.68 16.02 -17.73
CA THR A 58 18.24 15.00 -18.62
C THR A 58 18.62 13.73 -17.85
N SER A 59 19.30 13.85 -16.71
CA SER A 59 19.68 12.68 -15.90
C SER A 59 18.47 11.98 -15.29
N GLN A 60 17.49 12.73 -14.78
CA GLN A 60 16.30 12.16 -14.16
C GLN A 60 15.42 11.45 -15.18
N ILE A 61 15.16 12.05 -16.35
CA ILE A 61 14.40 11.41 -17.43
C ILE A 61 15.06 10.09 -17.86
N LYS A 62 16.39 10.07 -17.96
CA LYS A 62 17.13 8.84 -18.27
C LYS A 62 16.94 7.78 -17.17
N ALA A 63 17.04 8.16 -15.91
CA ALA A 63 16.84 7.26 -14.78
C ALA A 63 15.42 6.68 -14.75
N LEU A 64 14.38 7.51 -14.94
CA LEU A 64 12.99 7.05 -15.01
C LEU A 64 12.75 6.07 -16.16
N ASN A 65 13.32 6.33 -17.34
CA ASN A 65 13.22 5.40 -18.46
C ASN A 65 13.86 4.04 -18.16
N HIS A 66 14.99 4.02 -17.43
CA HIS A 66 15.60 2.77 -16.99
C HIS A 66 14.76 2.07 -15.92
N LEU A 67 14.16 2.82 -15.00
CA LEU A 67 13.29 2.27 -13.97
C LEU A 67 12.02 1.65 -14.58
N GLN A 68 11.40 2.32 -15.56
CA GLN A 68 10.25 1.76 -16.28
C GLN A 68 10.60 0.44 -16.96
N LYS A 69 11.76 0.38 -17.64
CA LYS A 69 12.24 -0.87 -18.25
C LYS A 69 12.46 -1.99 -17.22
N LEU A 70 12.94 -1.66 -16.02
CA LEU A 70 13.08 -2.64 -14.94
C LEU A 70 11.73 -3.14 -14.44
N LEU A 71 10.75 -2.25 -14.26
CA LEU A 71 9.39 -2.63 -13.91
C LEU A 71 8.78 -3.57 -14.95
N ASP A 72 8.87 -3.21 -16.23
CA ASP A 72 8.32 -4.00 -17.33
C ASP A 72 8.99 -5.38 -17.40
N LYS A 73 10.31 -5.44 -17.22
CA LYS A 73 11.08 -6.69 -17.21
C LYS A 73 10.67 -7.63 -16.08
N HIS A 74 10.37 -7.09 -14.90
CA HIS A 74 10.09 -7.87 -13.69
C HIS A 74 8.59 -7.96 -13.35
N LYS A 75 7.72 -7.48 -14.24
CA LYS A 75 6.26 -7.55 -14.11
C LYS A 75 5.74 -8.95 -13.71
N PRO A 76 6.21 -10.07 -14.30
CA PRO A 76 5.73 -11.40 -13.90
C PRO A 76 6.01 -11.73 -12.43
N ALA A 77 7.17 -11.33 -11.90
CA ALA A 77 7.53 -11.56 -10.50
C ALA A 77 6.66 -10.74 -9.55
N PHE A 78 6.27 -9.53 -9.96
CA PHE A 78 5.34 -8.69 -9.19
C PHE A 78 3.92 -9.23 -9.20
N ASP A 79 3.45 -9.76 -10.33
CA ASP A 79 2.12 -10.37 -10.44
C ASP A 79 2.01 -11.61 -9.53
N GLU A 80 3.06 -12.44 -9.47
CA GLU A 80 3.12 -13.60 -8.57
C GLU A 80 3.16 -13.19 -7.09
N LEU A 81 3.95 -12.18 -6.76
CA LEU A 81 4.03 -11.62 -5.41
C LEU A 81 2.68 -11.08 -4.94
N GLU A 82 1.94 -10.40 -5.82
CA GLU A 82 0.62 -9.85 -5.50
C GLU A 82 -0.43 -10.95 -5.31
N LYS A 83 -0.43 -11.99 -6.15
CA LYS A 83 -1.29 -13.19 -5.94
C LYS A 83 -1.02 -13.82 -4.58
N THR A 84 0.24 -14.05 -4.25
CA THR A 84 0.67 -14.62 -2.95
C THR A 84 0.18 -13.76 -1.78
N ARG A 85 0.22 -12.43 -1.91
CA ARG A 85 -0.29 -11.51 -0.88
C ARG A 85 -1.81 -11.58 -0.73
N GLN A 86 -2.54 -11.70 -1.83
CA GLN A 86 -3.99 -11.80 -1.82
C GLN A 86 -4.47 -13.12 -1.22
N GLU A 87 -3.78 -14.22 -1.50
CA GLU A 87 -4.07 -15.53 -0.90
C GLU A 87 -3.87 -15.51 0.61
N LYS A 88 -2.74 -14.98 1.09
CA LYS A 88 -2.48 -14.81 2.53
C LYS A 88 -3.50 -13.93 3.24
N LYS A 89 -3.97 -12.86 2.59
CA LYS A 89 -5.04 -12.02 3.14
C LYS A 89 -6.35 -12.78 3.26
N LYS A 90 -6.74 -13.53 2.22
CA LYS A 90 -7.96 -14.36 2.23
C LYS A 90 -7.92 -15.44 3.31
N GLU A 91 -6.76 -16.05 3.54
CA GLU A 91 -6.57 -17.05 4.59
C GLU A 91 -6.69 -16.44 5.99
N ALA A 92 -6.00 -15.32 6.25
CA ALA A 92 -6.12 -14.60 7.51
C ALA A 92 -7.55 -14.13 7.82
N ASP A 93 -8.31 -13.72 6.79
CA ASP A 93 -9.71 -13.33 6.95
C ASP A 93 -10.64 -14.53 7.23
N ARG A 94 -10.32 -15.73 6.70
CA ARG A 94 -11.05 -16.97 7.02
C ARG A 94 -10.78 -17.43 8.44
N GLU A 95 -9.53 -17.38 8.90
CA GLU A 95 -9.14 -17.73 10.27
C GLU A 95 -9.78 -16.81 11.31
N LYS A 96 -9.87 -15.50 11.01
CA LYS A 96 -10.59 -14.55 11.89
C LYS A 96 -12.07 -14.87 12.00
N LYS A 97 -12.75 -15.18 10.88
CA LYS A 97 -14.17 -15.58 10.90
C LYS A 97 -14.39 -16.88 11.67
N GLN A 98 -13.52 -17.88 11.50
CA GLN A 98 -13.62 -19.13 12.25
C GLN A 98 -13.40 -18.93 13.76
N ASN A 99 -12.49 -18.04 14.16
CA ASN A 99 -12.28 -17.72 15.58
C ASN A 99 -13.43 -16.92 16.19
N GLU A 100 -14.08 -16.03 15.43
CA GLU A 100 -15.31 -15.35 15.86
C GLU A 100 -16.49 -16.32 15.99
N ASP A 101 -16.67 -17.23 15.03
CA ASP A 101 -17.71 -18.26 15.08
C ASP A 101 -17.52 -19.24 16.25
N VAL A 102 -16.29 -19.63 16.59
CA VAL A 102 -15.98 -20.49 17.75
C VAL A 102 -16.18 -19.75 19.07
N LYS A 103 -15.87 -18.45 19.14
CA LYS A 103 -16.12 -17.65 20.35
C LYS A 103 -17.61 -17.46 20.61
N SER A 104 -18.42 -17.28 19.56
CA SER A 104 -19.88 -17.17 19.68
C SER A 104 -20.57 -18.47 20.11
N LYS A 105 -20.01 -19.65 19.82
CA LYS A 105 -20.55 -20.94 20.28
C LYS A 105 -20.22 -21.27 21.73
N ASN A 106 -19.07 -20.83 22.24
CA ASN A 106 -18.67 -21.09 23.63
C ASN A 106 -19.39 -20.22 24.67
N ASP A 107 -20.02 -19.11 24.25
CA ASP A 107 -20.84 -18.26 25.14
C ASP A 107 -22.31 -18.76 25.26
N THR A 108 -22.75 -19.67 24.38
CA THR A 108 -24.12 -20.23 24.44
C THR A 108 -24.23 -21.45 25.37
N ASP A 109 -23.15 -22.17 25.62
CA ASP A 109 -23.14 -23.39 26.46
C ASP A 109 -23.01 -23.14 27.98
N LYS A 110 -23.03 -21.88 28.45
CA LYS A 110 -22.92 -21.56 29.90
C LYS A 110 -24.20 -21.03 30.56
N ASN A 111 -25.32 -20.95 29.84
CA ASN A 111 -26.56 -20.38 30.38
C ASN A 111 -27.70 -21.39 30.63
N ASP A 112 -27.46 -22.70 30.46
CA ASP A 112 -28.49 -23.75 30.62
C ASP A 112 -28.45 -24.49 31.98
N GLU A 113 -27.80 -23.93 33.00
CA GLU A 113 -27.94 -24.38 34.39
C GLU A 113 -28.30 -23.20 35.31
N MET A 114 -29.53 -22.70 35.22
CA MET A 114 -30.29 -22.11 36.33
C MET A 114 -31.51 -21.42 35.75
N ASN A 115 -32.62 -22.13 35.62
CA ASN A 115 -33.99 -21.58 35.71
C ASN A 115 -34.96 -22.76 35.74
N LEU A 116 -34.98 -23.48 36.86
CA LEU A 116 -35.92 -24.56 37.08
C LEU A 116 -36.42 -24.56 38.52
N PHE A 117 -36.93 -23.43 39.02
CA PHE A 117 -37.91 -23.40 40.11
C PHE A 117 -38.69 -22.08 40.03
N ASP A 118 -39.78 -22.11 39.25
CA ASP A 118 -40.97 -21.31 39.54
C ASP A 118 -41.89 -22.16 40.41
N GLU A 119 -42.84 -21.49 41.10
CA GLU A 119 -43.90 -21.98 42.00
C GLU A 119 -43.55 -21.95 43.50
N ASN A 120 -44.32 -21.35 44.43
CA ASN A 120 -45.70 -20.84 44.42
C ASN A 120 -45.92 -19.92 45.65
N GLU A 121 -46.87 -18.97 45.50
CA GLU A 121 -47.81 -18.45 46.52
C GLU A 121 -47.24 -17.70 47.78
N THR A 122 -47.82 -16.66 48.37
CA THR A 122 -49.22 -16.22 48.56
C THR A 122 -49.30 -14.72 48.95
N GLU A 123 -50.44 -14.13 48.57
CA GLU A 123 -51.28 -13.17 49.32
C GLU A 123 -50.87 -11.71 49.65
N CYS A 124 -51.61 -10.81 48.99
CA CYS A 124 -52.22 -9.55 49.45
C CYS A 124 -52.17 -9.24 50.96
N VAL A 125 -52.01 -7.96 51.33
CA VAL A 125 -53.08 -7.12 51.91
C VAL A 125 -52.81 -5.63 51.57
N LYS A 126 -53.92 -4.92 51.33
CA LYS A 126 -54.10 -3.49 51.04
C LYS A 126 -53.43 -2.50 51.99
#